data_AF-A0AAJ4XAI6-F1
#
_entry.id   AF-A0AAJ4XAI6-F1
#
_cell.length_a   1.000
_cell.length_b   1.000
_cell.length_c   1.000
_cell.angle_alpha   90.00
_cell.angle_beta   90.00
_cell.angle_gamma   90.00
#
_symmetry.space_group_name_H-M   'P 1'
#
loop_
_entity.id
_entity.type
_entity.pdbx_description
1 polymer ?
#
loop_
_entity_poly.entity_id
_entity_poly.type
_entity_poly.pdbx_seq_one_letter_code
_entity_poly.pdbx_strand_id
1 'polypeptide(L)'
;MTRELNKKPEENVDTIESTYCDPNLTNYINSIVAYKFLYNDYLEDLSSEHAEIKIRAEKCWQDNVQSLEANIKTTFQKMIASKSKFIGDALHIFEHTIRDNKRIKLYG
;
A
#
# COMPACT_ATOMS: atom_id res chain seq x y z
N MET A 1 -8.05 64.19 12.63
CA MET A 1 -8.23 63.23 11.52
C MET A 1 -6.85 62.70 11.15
N THR A 2 -6.47 61.56 11.71
CA THR A 2 -5.21 60.87 11.43
C THR A 2 -5.55 59.41 11.22
N ARG A 3 -5.33 58.94 9.99
CA ARG A 3 -5.50 57.56 9.56
C ARG A 3 -4.29 56.76 10.05
N GLU A 4 -4.51 55.76 10.88
CA GLU A 4 -3.57 54.64 11.01
C GLU A 4 -4.25 53.37 10.48
N LEU A 5 -4.05 53.15 9.18
CA LEU A 5 -4.26 51.87 8.53
C LEU A 5 -2.91 51.16 8.49
N ASN A 6 -2.65 50.28 9.47
CA ASN A 6 -1.84 49.09 9.25
C ASN A 6 -1.82 48.19 10.48
N LYS A 7 -2.66 47.16 10.50
CA LYS A 7 -2.31 45.86 11.06
C LYS A 7 -2.90 44.80 10.15
N LYS A 8 -2.06 44.26 9.27
CA LYS A 8 -2.31 43.02 8.54
C LYS A 8 -2.46 41.89 9.57
N PRO A 9 -3.37 40.93 9.37
CA PRO A 9 -3.38 39.73 10.18
C PRO A 9 -2.26 38.84 9.65
N GLU A 10 -1.21 38.60 10.45
CA GLU A 10 -0.30 37.49 10.16
C GLU A 10 -0.67 36.37 11.13
N GLU A 11 -1.73 35.67 10.71
CA GLU A 11 -1.78 34.21 10.63
C GLU A 11 -0.71 33.51 11.48
N ASN A 12 -1.06 33.14 12.71
CA ASN A 12 -0.49 31.94 13.30
C ASN A 12 -1.00 30.76 12.46
N VAL A 13 -0.41 30.56 11.28
CA VAL A 13 -0.46 29.26 10.64
C VAL A 13 0.39 28.38 11.55
N ASP A 14 -0.29 27.74 12.51
CA ASP A 14 0.19 26.49 13.08
C ASP A 14 0.76 25.71 11.91
N THR A 15 2.08 25.57 11.93
CA THR A 15 2.84 24.98 10.84
C THR A 15 2.24 23.60 10.67
N ILE A 16 1.41 23.44 9.64
CA ILE A 16 0.70 22.20 9.32
C ILE A 16 1.76 21.13 9.44
N GLU A 17 1.60 20.24 10.44
CA GLU A 17 2.52 19.13 10.68
C GLU A 17 2.84 18.57 9.31
N SER A 18 4.09 18.76 8.87
CA SER A 18 4.56 18.22 7.61
C SER A 18 4.09 16.79 7.56
N THR A 19 3.18 16.48 6.63
CA THR A 19 2.54 15.18 6.48
C THR A 19 3.67 14.20 6.18
N TYR A 20 4.32 13.70 7.23
CA TYR A 20 5.51 12.89 7.13
C TYR A 20 5.08 11.58 6.50
N CYS A 21 5.26 11.53 5.19
CA CYS A 21 5.00 10.35 4.38
C CYS A 21 6.18 9.42 4.64
N ASP A 22 5.99 8.42 5.51
CA ASP A 22 7.01 7.39 5.75
C ASP A 22 7.21 6.61 4.45
N PRO A 23 8.39 6.71 3.80
CA PRO A 23 8.61 6.07 2.51
C PRO A 23 8.52 4.54 2.60
N ASN A 24 8.78 3.94 3.78
CA ASN A 24 8.62 2.51 3.96
C ASN A 24 7.13 2.13 4.00
N LEU A 25 6.28 2.95 4.62
CA LEU A 25 4.82 2.77 4.56
C LEU A 25 4.30 2.91 3.13
N THR A 26 4.74 3.93 2.39
CA THR A 26 4.33 4.12 0.98
C THR A 26 4.72 2.92 0.12
N ASN A 27 5.96 2.44 0.23
CA ASN A 27 6.43 1.27 -0.51
C ASN A 27 5.65 0.01 -0.16
N TYR A 28 5.30 -0.15 1.12
CA TYR A 28 4.47 -1.25 1.58
C TYR A 28 3.05 -1.18 0.99
N ILE A 29 2.39 -0.03 1.07
CA ILE A 29 1.06 0.19 0.47
C ILE A 29 1.09 -0.11 -1.03
N ASN A 30 2.10 0.39 -1.75
CA ASN A 30 2.24 0.12 -3.19
C ASN A 30 2.38 -1.39 -3.48
N SER A 31 3.08 -2.13 -2.62
CA SER A 31 3.22 -3.59 -2.76
C SER A 31 1.89 -4.31 -2.55
N ILE A 32 1.09 -3.88 -1.56
CA ILE A 32 -0.27 -4.40 -1.31
C ILE A 32 -1.20 -4.10 -2.49
N VAL A 33 -1.18 -2.87 -2.99
CA VAL A 33 -2.02 -2.44 -4.13
C VAL A 33 -1.67 -3.25 -5.38
N ALA A 34 -0.39 -3.42 -5.69
CA ALA A 34 0.06 -4.21 -6.84
C ALA A 34 -0.42 -5.66 -6.76
N TYR A 35 -0.26 -6.31 -5.59
CA TYR A 35 -0.78 -7.66 -5.38
C TYR A 35 -2.30 -7.71 -5.58
N LYS A 36 -3.05 -6.80 -4.95
CA LYS A 36 -4.52 -6.80 -4.99
C LYS A 36 -5.05 -6.54 -6.39
N PHE A 37 -4.43 -5.62 -7.13
CA PHE A 37 -4.78 -5.32 -8.50
C PHE A 37 -4.63 -6.55 -9.40
N LEU A 38 -3.44 -7.17 -9.40
CA LEU A 38 -3.17 -8.35 -10.22
C LEU A 38 -4.00 -9.57 -9.82
N TYR A 39 -4.29 -9.73 -8.53
CA TYR A 39 -5.16 -10.81 -8.08
C TYR A 39 -6.60 -10.61 -8.56
N ASN A 40 -7.13 -9.38 -8.52
CA ASN A 40 -8.47 -9.10 -9.03
C ASN A 40 -8.54 -9.32 -10.55
N ASP A 41 -7.53 -8.86 -11.30
CA ASP A 41 -7.41 -9.08 -12.75
C ASP A 41 -7.39 -10.58 -13.09
N TYR A 42 -6.60 -11.38 -12.34
CA TYR A 42 -6.60 -12.84 -12.46
C TYR A 42 -7.98 -13.46 -12.20
N LEU A 43 -8.69 -13.02 -11.16
CA LEU A 43 -10.04 -13.53 -10.86
C LEU A 43 -11.06 -13.14 -11.95
N GLU A 44 -10.93 -11.96 -12.54
CA GLU A 44 -11.74 -11.51 -13.65
C GLU A 44 -11.52 -12.39 -14.89
N ASP A 45 -10.26 -12.62 -15.27
CA ASP A 45 -9.93 -13.52 -16.38
C ASP A 45 -10.39 -14.97 -16.15
N LEU A 46 -10.31 -15.46 -14.90
CA LEU A 46 -10.82 -16.79 -14.55
C LEU A 46 -12.34 -16.92 -14.72
N SER A 47 -13.08 -15.81 -14.64
CA SER A 47 -14.53 -15.77 -14.84
C SER A 47 -14.95 -15.80 -16.31
N SER A 48 -14.00 -15.67 -17.24
CA SER A 48 -14.25 -15.70 -18.69
C SER A 48 -14.93 -17.00 -19.15
N GLU A 49 -15.61 -16.99 -20.29
CA GLU A 49 -16.12 -18.23 -20.92
C GLU A 49 -15.04 -18.96 -21.74
N HIS A 50 -13.95 -18.26 -22.05
CA HIS A 50 -12.87 -18.71 -22.93
C HIS A 50 -11.78 -19.47 -22.15
N ALA A 51 -11.53 -20.73 -22.52
CA ALA A 51 -10.56 -21.59 -21.84
C ALA A 51 -9.11 -21.07 -22.00
N GLU A 52 -8.79 -20.50 -23.16
CA GLU A 52 -7.49 -19.91 -23.48
C GLU A 52 -7.16 -18.70 -22.60
N ILE A 53 -8.16 -17.89 -22.24
CA ILE A 53 -8.00 -16.75 -21.33
C ILE A 53 -7.66 -17.27 -19.93
N LYS A 54 -8.41 -18.26 -19.43
CA LYS A 54 -8.17 -18.87 -18.11
C LYS A 54 -6.77 -19.47 -17.99
N ILE A 55 -6.34 -20.24 -19.00
CA ILE A 55 -5.01 -20.88 -19.00
C ILE A 55 -3.90 -19.82 -18.97
N ARG A 56 -4.04 -18.75 -19.76
CA ARG A 56 -3.09 -17.65 -19.77
C ARG A 56 -3.04 -16.93 -18.42
N ALA A 57 -4.20 -16.65 -17.84
CA ALA A 57 -4.32 -15.97 -16.55
C ALA A 57 -3.69 -16.78 -15.42
N GLU A 58 -3.95 -18.10 -15.37
CA GLU A 58 -3.32 -18.99 -14.40
C GLU A 58 -1.80 -18.97 -14.52
N LYS A 59 -1.27 -19.11 -15.74
CA LYS A 59 0.18 -19.04 -15.96
C LYS A 59 0.76 -17.71 -15.49
N CYS A 60 0.14 -16.60 -15.90
CA CYS A 60 0.56 -15.25 -15.51
C CYS A 60 0.57 -15.08 -13.99
N TRP A 61 -0.47 -15.55 -13.31
CA TRP A 61 -0.56 -15.48 -11.86
C TRP A 61 0.55 -16.29 -11.18
N GLN A 62 0.75 -17.54 -11.59
CA GLN A 62 1.78 -18.40 -11.00
C GLN A 62 3.20 -17.84 -11.21
N ASP A 63 3.47 -17.23 -12.36
CA ASP A 63 4.76 -16.61 -12.68
C ASP A 63 5.06 -15.38 -11.78
N ASN A 64 4.04 -14.69 -11.27
CA ASN A 64 4.19 -13.42 -10.53
C ASN A 64 3.95 -13.53 -9.02
N VAL A 65 3.09 -14.45 -8.57
CA VAL A 65 2.57 -14.47 -7.20
C VAL A 65 3.67 -14.50 -6.14
N GLN A 66 4.69 -15.34 -6.33
CA GLN A 66 5.80 -15.44 -5.35
C GLN A 66 6.58 -14.12 -5.21
N SER A 67 6.81 -13.40 -6.31
CA SER A 67 7.51 -12.11 -6.30
C SER A 67 6.68 -11.04 -5.58
N LEU A 68 5.37 -11.01 -5.84
CA LEU A 68 4.44 -10.09 -5.18
C LEU A 68 4.38 -10.35 -3.66
N GLU A 69 4.23 -11.61 -3.25
CA GLU A 69 4.25 -12.02 -1.84
C GLU A 69 5.58 -11.64 -1.16
N ALA A 70 6.72 -11.86 -1.83
CA ALA A 70 8.04 -11.50 -1.33
C ALA A 70 8.25 -9.98 -1.21
N ASN A 71 7.70 -9.18 -2.12
CA ASN A 71 7.78 -7.72 -2.07
C ASN A 71 7.01 -7.16 -0.87
N ILE A 72 5.80 -7.67 -0.61
CA ILE A 72 5.02 -7.31 0.58
C ILE A 72 5.82 -7.64 1.85
N LYS A 73 6.37 -8.85 1.95
CA LYS A 73 7.18 -9.25 3.10
C LYS A 73 8.40 -8.35 3.28
N THR A 74 9.14 -8.09 2.21
CA THR A 74 10.39 -7.31 2.24
C THR A 74 10.13 -5.85 2.64
N THR A 75 9.07 -5.23 2.11
CA THR A 75 8.72 -3.85 2.47
C THR A 75 8.23 -3.75 3.92
N PHE A 76 7.47 -4.73 4.40
CA PHE A 76 7.09 -4.81 5.81
C PHE A 76 8.29 -4.96 6.75
N GLN A 77 9.22 -5.86 6.42
CA GLN A 77 10.45 -6.04 7.20
C GLN A 77 11.30 -4.77 7.26
N LYS A 78 11.35 -3.98 6.18
CA LYS A 78 12.00 -2.67 6.17
C LYS A 78 11.33 -1.69 7.13
N MET A 79 10.00 -1.68 7.22
CA MET A 79 9.28 -0.86 8.20
C MET A 79 9.65 -1.26 9.63
N ILE A 80 9.75 -2.57 9.93
CA ILE A 80 10.16 -3.06 11.25
C ILE A 80 11.59 -2.61 11.56
N ALA A 81 12.52 -2.82 10.63
CA ALA A 81 13.92 -2.46 10.79
C ALA A 81 14.11 -0.94 11.01
N SER A 82 13.29 -0.11 10.36
CA SER A 82 13.29 1.34 10.55
C SER A 82 12.54 1.81 11.79
N LYS A 83 11.98 0.89 12.59
CA LYS A 83 11.12 1.18 13.74
C LYS A 83 9.98 2.16 13.38
N SER A 84 9.36 1.93 12.23
CA SER A 84 8.24 2.77 11.75
C SER A 84 7.16 2.83 12.82
N LYS A 85 6.56 4.02 13.02
CA LYS A 85 5.39 4.16 13.91
C LYS A 85 4.11 3.55 13.32
N PHE A 86 4.12 3.19 12.04
CA PHE A 86 2.95 2.75 11.28
C PHE A 86 2.85 1.23 11.11
N ILE A 87 3.57 0.43 11.92
CA ILE A 87 3.51 -1.04 11.82
C ILE A 87 2.10 -1.57 12.06
N GLY A 88 1.36 -0.98 13.02
CA GLY A 88 -0.03 -1.37 13.31
C GLY A 88 -0.94 -1.11 12.10
N ASP A 89 -0.84 0.06 11.49
CA ASP A 89 -1.62 0.41 10.30
C ASP A 89 -1.27 -0.50 9.11
N ALA A 90 0.01 -0.82 8.92
CA ALA A 90 0.46 -1.74 7.88
C ALA A 90 -0.13 -3.15 8.05
N LEU A 91 -0.21 -3.66 9.28
CA LEU A 91 -0.87 -4.94 9.56
C LEU A 91 -2.37 -4.87 9.27
N HIS A 92 -3.03 -3.82 9.73
CA HIS A 92 -4.46 -3.61 9.49
C HIS A 92 -4.77 -3.57 7.98
N ILE A 93 -4.00 -2.81 7.21
CA ILE A 93 -4.13 -2.74 5.74
C ILE A 93 -3.99 -4.12 5.12
N PHE A 94 -3.00 -4.90 5.53
CA PHE A 94 -2.76 -6.24 4.98
C PHE A 94 -3.88 -7.22 5.29
N GLU A 95 -4.32 -7.28 6.55
CA GLU A 95 -5.41 -8.17 6.99
C GLU A 95 -6.73 -7.85 6.30
N HIS A 96 -7.01 -6.57 6.03
CA HIS A 96 -8.27 -6.15 5.42
C HIS A 96 -8.24 -6.14 3.88
N THR A 97 -7.05 -6.06 3.25
CA THR A 97 -6.93 -5.99 1.79
C THR A 97 -6.65 -7.36 1.16
N ILE A 98 -5.85 -8.21 1.81
CA ILE A 98 -5.46 -9.52 1.29
C ILE A 98 -6.23 -10.62 2.05
N ARG A 99 -7.40 -11.02 1.51
CA ARG A 99 -8.26 -12.05 2.12
C ARG A 99 -7.59 -13.43 2.25
N ASP A 100 -6.68 -13.77 1.34
CA ASP A 100 -5.91 -15.02 1.35
C ASP A 100 -4.52 -14.87 2.00
N ASN A 101 -4.42 -13.96 2.98
CA ASN A 101 -3.17 -13.62 3.68
C ASN A 101 -2.40 -14.82 4.28
N LYS A 102 -3.04 -15.97 4.45
CA LYS A 102 -2.43 -17.21 4.98
C LYS A 102 -1.21 -17.67 4.19
N ARG A 103 -1.10 -17.28 2.92
CA ARG A 103 0.07 -17.56 2.06
C ARG A 103 1.28 -16.70 2.41
N ILE A 104 1.05 -15.49 2.91
CA ILE A 104 2.10 -14.49 3.17
C ILE A 104 2.42 -14.46 4.65
N LYS A 105 3.54 -15.09 5.04
CA LYS A 105 4.07 -15.01 6.40
C LYS A 105 4.94 -13.76 6.56
N LEU A 106 4.33 -12.68 7.07
CA LEU A 106 5.03 -11.42 7.35
C LEU A 106 6.10 -11.57 8.43
N TYR A 107 5.82 -12.38 9.43
CA TYR A 107 6.74 -12.72 10.52
C TYR A 107 7.40 -14.07 10.22
N GLY A 108 8.74 -14.07 10.20
CA GLY A 108 9.55 -15.24 9.88
C GLY A 108 10.89 -14.85 9.32
#